data_AF-A0A165ZPA5-F1
#
_entry.id   AF-A0A165ZPA5-F1
#
_cell.length_a   1.000
_cell.length_b   1.000
_cell.length_c   1.000
_cell.angle_alpha   90.00
_cell.angle_beta   90.00
_cell.angle_gamma   90.00
#
_symmetry.space_group_name_H-M   'P 1'
#
loop_
_entity.id
_entity.type
_entity.pdbx_description
1 polymer ?
#
loop_
_entity_poly.entity_id
_entity_poly.type
_entity_poly.pdbx_seq_one_letter_code
_entity_poly.pdbx_strand_id
1 'polypeptide(L)'
;MIAVTNMFGKNQTTIPKEIRNRLNLKGNMIIEWDVNEKNDVILRFKNKYTEEECDIFFKHLDKISNEMDKGKKVIVDVEKVLKES
;
A
#
# COMPACT_ATOMS: atom_id res chain seq x y z
N MET A 1 -17.66 18.71 0.82
CA MET A 1 -18.28 17.40 1.12
C MET A 1 -17.92 17.09 2.56
N ILE A 2 -18.91 16.78 3.39
CA ILE A 2 -18.72 16.42 4.79
C ILE A 2 -19.36 15.04 4.98
N ALA A 3 -18.58 14.06 5.42
CA ALA A 3 -19.05 12.72 5.75
C ALA A 3 -18.74 12.48 7.23
N VAL A 4 -19.72 11.95 7.97
CA VAL A 4 -19.63 11.77 9.42
C VAL A 4 -19.55 10.28 9.73
N THR A 5 -18.59 9.89 10.56
CA THR A 5 -18.43 8.53 11.07
C THR A 5 -18.26 8.56 12.57
N ASN A 6 -18.70 7.49 13.23
CA ASN A 6 -18.49 7.32 14.66
C ASN A 6 -17.10 6.73 14.91
N MET A 7 -16.61 6.93 16.14
CA MET A 7 -15.54 6.08 16.68
C MET A 7 -16.16 4.77 17.18
N PHE A 8 -15.55 3.66 16.81
CA PHE A 8 -15.89 2.32 17.25
C PHE A 8 -14.89 1.84 18.31
N GLY A 9 -15.11 0.63 18.82
CA GLY A 9 -14.22 0.01 19.81
C GLY A 9 -12.75 0.04 19.37
N LYS A 10 -11.85 0.15 20.35
CA LYS A 10 -10.40 0.29 20.13
C LYS A 10 -9.99 1.59 19.43
N ASN A 11 -10.78 2.65 19.55
CA ASN A 11 -10.48 3.99 19.00
C ASN A 11 -10.29 4.01 17.48
N GLN A 12 -11.10 3.21 16.77
CA GLN A 12 -11.04 3.10 15.32
C GLN A 12 -12.21 3.85 14.67
N THR A 13 -12.01 4.43 13.49
CA THR A 13 -13.11 4.91 12.64
C THR A 13 -12.92 4.42 11.22
N THR A 14 -14.02 4.37 10.47
CA THR A 14 -14.04 3.93 9.08
C THR A 14 -13.88 5.15 8.19
N ILE A 15 -13.08 5.05 7.13
CA ILE A 15 -13.07 6.07 6.07
C ILE A 15 -14.31 5.87 5.19
N PRO A 16 -15.21 6.87 5.07
CA PRO A 16 -16.42 6.80 4.24
C PRO A 16 -16.15 6.36 2.81
N LYS A 17 -17.11 5.66 2.20
CA LYS A 17 -17.00 5.15 0.82
C LYS A 17 -16.74 6.27 -0.18
N GLU A 18 -17.39 7.41 0.00
CA GLU A 18 -17.30 8.58 -0.87
C GLU A 18 -15.89 9.17 -0.84
N ILE A 19 -15.26 9.25 0.34
CA ILE A 19 -13.88 9.71 0.50
C ILE A 19 -12.92 8.70 -0.13
N ARG A 20 -13.09 7.40 0.15
CA ARG A 20 -12.25 6.34 -0.45
C ARG A 20 -12.29 6.37 -1.97
N ASN A 21 -13.47 6.49 -2.56
CA ASN A 21 -13.64 6.53 -4.01
C ASN A 21 -13.02 7.80 -4.61
N ARG A 22 -13.25 8.97 -3.97
CA ARG A 22 -12.72 10.24 -4.46
C ARG A 22 -11.19 10.29 -4.42
N LEU A 23 -10.57 9.69 -3.41
CA LEU A 23 -9.12 9.66 -3.25
C LEU A 23 -8.49 8.35 -3.79
N ASN A 24 -9.28 7.47 -4.41
CA ASN A 24 -8.86 6.16 -4.92
C ASN A 24 -8.07 5.33 -3.89
N LEU A 25 -8.52 5.31 -2.63
CA LEU A 25 -7.84 4.63 -1.53
C LEU A 25 -7.98 3.11 -1.62
N LYS A 26 -6.88 2.39 -1.41
CA LYS A 26 -6.80 0.92 -1.46
C LYS A 26 -6.55 0.31 -0.07
N GLY A 27 -6.94 -0.96 0.11
CA GLY A 27 -6.98 -1.65 1.42
C GLY A 27 -5.62 -1.91 2.10
N ASN A 28 -4.50 -1.58 1.47
CA ASN A 28 -3.14 -1.83 1.94
C ASN A 28 -2.28 -0.56 2.03
N MET A 29 -2.91 0.62 1.94
CA MET A 29 -2.20 1.89 2.06
C MET A 29 -1.77 2.15 3.51
N ILE A 30 -0.62 2.78 3.67
CA ILE A 30 -0.17 3.32 4.96
C ILE A 30 -0.90 4.65 5.17
N ILE A 31 -1.38 4.88 6.40
CA ILE A 31 -2.06 6.12 6.77
C ILE A 31 -1.19 6.83 7.80
N GLU A 32 -0.73 8.03 7.46
CA GLU A 32 -0.07 8.93 8.39
C GLU A 32 -1.09 9.86 9.02
N TRP A 33 -0.95 10.06 10.34
CA TRP A 33 -1.84 10.88 11.15
C TRP A 33 -1.02 12.05 11.68
N ASP A 34 -1.57 13.25 11.55
CA ASP A 34 -0.98 14.49 12.05
C ASP A 34 -2.10 15.34 12.68
N VAL A 35 -1.74 16.25 13.58
CA VAL A 35 -2.67 17.19 14.21
C VAL A 35 -2.15 18.60 13.97
N ASN A 36 -2.96 19.42 13.30
CA ASN A 36 -2.58 20.79 12.99
C ASN A 36 -2.80 21.74 14.19
N GLU A 37 -2.38 22.99 14.04
CA GLU A 37 -2.52 24.04 15.08
C GLU A 37 -3.98 24.34 15.48
N LYS A 38 -4.96 23.95 14.66
CA LYS A 38 -6.40 24.10 14.94
C LYS A 38 -7.00 22.89 15.64
N ASN A 39 -6.18 21.88 15.97
CA ASN A 39 -6.60 20.57 16.47
C ASN A 39 -7.42 19.73 15.48
N ASP A 40 -7.28 20.00 14.17
CA ASP A 40 -7.85 19.11 13.16
C ASP A 40 -6.91 17.92 12.92
N VAL A 41 -7.49 16.73 12.77
CA VAL A 41 -6.75 15.53 12.34
C VAL A 41 -6.55 15.57 10.82
N ILE A 42 -5.30 15.52 10.38
CA ILE A 42 -4.91 15.41 8.98
C ILE A 42 -4.46 13.99 8.70
N LEU A 43 -5.06 13.36 7.70
CA LEU A 43 -4.67 12.03 7.22
C LEU A 43 -3.95 12.14 5.88
N ARG A 44 -2.78 11.51 5.76
CA ARG A 44 -2.06 11.36 4.49
C ARG A 44 -1.97 9.88 4.14
N PHE A 45 -2.34 9.54 2.91
CA PHE A 45 -2.35 8.17 2.42
C PHE A 45 -1.11 7.93 1.57
N LYS A 46 -0.30 6.94 1.94
CA LYS A 46 0.91 6.53 1.23
C LYS A 46 0.76 5.11 0.71
N ASN A 47 1.31 4.84 -0.46
CA ASN A 47 1.48 3.46 -0.90
C ASN A 47 2.45 2.76 0.06
N LYS A 48 2.19 1.47 0.31
CA LYS A 48 3.09 0.65 1.15
C LYS A 48 4.47 0.47 0.50
N TYR A 49 4.49 0.42 -0.83
CA TYR A 49 5.70 0.30 -1.65
C TYR A 49 5.80 1.52 -2.55
N THR A 50 7.02 1.98 -2.77
CA THR A 50 7.40 2.99 -3.75
C THR A 50 7.35 2.43 -5.16
N GLU A 51 7.33 3.31 -6.17
CA GLU A 51 7.41 2.90 -7.58
C GLU A 51 8.73 2.17 -7.86
N GLU A 52 9.83 2.63 -7.26
CA GLU A 52 11.16 2.01 -7.40
C GLU A 52 11.20 0.58 -6.84
N GLU A 53 10.64 0.33 -5.65
CA GLU A 53 10.52 -1.03 -5.09
C GLU A 53 9.69 -1.95 -5.99
N CYS A 54 8.62 -1.42 -6.60
CA CYS A 54 7.83 -2.17 -7.58
C CYS A 54 8.63 -2.49 -8.84
N ASP A 55 9.41 -1.55 -9.36
CA ASP A 55 10.24 -1.73 -10.55
C ASP A 55 11.35 -2.77 -10.32
N ILE A 56 11.97 -2.77 -9.14
CA ILE A 56 12.95 -3.78 -8.73
C ILE A 56 12.30 -5.16 -8.73
N PHE A 57 11.09 -5.27 -8.15
CA PHE A 57 10.33 -6.51 -8.14
C PHE A 57 9.99 -7.00 -9.56
N PHE A 58 9.52 -6.12 -10.44
CA PHE A 58 9.22 -6.48 -11.84
C PHE A 58 10.47 -6.96 -12.60
N LYS A 59 11.61 -6.28 -12.46
CA LYS A 59 12.87 -6.74 -13.05
C LYS A 59 13.29 -8.12 -12.54
N HIS A 60 13.00 -8.44 -11.27
CA HIS A 60 13.27 -9.75 -10.71
C HIS A 60 12.37 -10.83 -11.33
N LEU A 61 11.08 -10.52 -11.53
CA LEU A 61 10.15 -11.41 -12.22
C LEU A 61 10.55 -11.66 -13.68
N ASP A 62 10.98 -10.64 -14.41
CA ASP A 62 11.45 -10.80 -15.80
C ASP A 62 12.66 -11.75 -15.89
N LYS A 63 13.59 -11.66 -14.93
CA LYS A 63 14.73 -12.59 -14.86
C LYS A 63 14.26 -14.02 -14.60
N ILE A 64 13.31 -14.20 -13.68
CA ILE A 64 12.74 -15.52 -13.39
C ILE A 64 12.07 -16.09 -14.64
N SER A 65 11.25 -15.31 -15.33
CA SER A 65 10.58 -15.73 -16.57
C SER A 65 11.58 -16.19 -17.62
N ASN A 66 12.64 -15.40 -17.87
CA ASN A 66 13.69 -15.75 -18.81
C ASN A 66 14.43 -17.05 -18.46
N GLU A 67 14.63 -17.34 -17.17
CA GLU A 67 15.25 -18.60 -16.75
C GLU A 67 14.28 -19.79 -16.89
N MET A 68 12.98 -19.58 -16.65
CA MET A 68 11.95 -20.58 -16.89
C MET A 68 11.80 -20.91 -18.39
N ASP A 69 11.85 -19.91 -19.26
CA ASP A 69 11.80 -20.09 -20.73
C ASP A 69 13.01 -20.90 -21.25
N LYS A 70 14.14 -20.84 -20.56
CA LYS A 70 15.33 -21.69 -20.82
C LYS A 70 15.19 -23.10 -20.24
N GLY A 71 14.02 -23.46 -19.70
CA GLY A 71 13.74 -24.77 -19.11
C GLY A 71 14.27 -24.96 -17.69
N LYS A 72 14.71 -23.90 -17.00
CA LYS A 72 15.16 -24.01 -15.60
C LYS A 72 13.98 -23.90 -14.64
N LYS A 73 13.93 -24.82 -13.68
CA LYS A 73 12.97 -24.74 -12.57
C LYS A 73 13.47 -23.69 -11.58
N VAL A 74 12.66 -22.65 -11.36
CA VAL A 74 12.95 -21.58 -10.39
C VAL A 74 11.89 -21.63 -9.29
N ILE A 75 12.32 -21.59 -8.03
CA ILE A 75 11.44 -21.46 -6.85
C ILE A 75 11.52 -20.01 -6.40
N VAL A 76 10.37 -19.34 -6.30
CA VAL A 76 10.28 -17.93 -5.91
C VAL A 76 9.73 -17.83 -4.50
N ASP A 77 10.53 -17.26 -3.60
CA ASP A 77 10.07 -16.86 -2.26
C ASP A 77 9.66 -15.39 -2.30
N VAL A 78 8.36 -15.15 -2.39
CA VAL A 78 7.78 -13.80 -2.55
C VAL A 78 8.08 -12.91 -1.34
N GLU A 79 8.17 -13.46 -0.13
CA GLU A 79 8.45 -12.66 1.07
C GLU A 79 9.91 -12.22 1.15
N LYS A 80 10.83 -13.03 0.61
CA LYS A 80 12.25 -12.70 0.58
C LYS A 80 12.57 -11.62 -0.45
N VAL A 81 11.99 -11.70 -1.64
CA VAL A 81 12.21 -10.71 -2.72
C VAL A 81 11.82 -9.30 -2.27
N LEU A 82 10.78 -9.16 -1.45
CA LEU A 82 10.30 -7.87 -0.95
C LEU A 82 11.09 -7.30 0.24
N LYS A 83 11.97 -8.07 0.89
CA LYS A 83 12.79 -7.62 2.04
C LYS A 83 14.21 -7.20 1.67
N GLU A 84 14.67 -7.54 0.47
CA GLU A 84 15.99 -7.20 -0.05
C GLU A 84 15.98 -5.96 -0.97
N SER A 85 14.80 -5.31 -1.11
CA SER A 85 14.59 -4.00 -1.75
C SER A 85 14.67 -2.89 -0.71
#